data_AF-A0A9X1RH48-F1
#
_entry.id   AF-A0A9X1RH48-F1
#
_cell.length_a   1.000
_cell.length_b   1.000
_cell.length_c   1.000
_cell.angle_alpha   90.00
_cell.angle_beta   90.00
_cell.angle_gamma   90.00
#
_symmetry.space_group_name_H-M   'P 1'
#
loop_
_entity.id
_entity.type
_entity.pdbx_description
1 polymer ?
#
loop_
_entity_poly.entity_id
_entity_poly.type
_entity_poly.pdbx_seq_one_letter_code
_entity_poly.pdbx_strand_id
1 'polypeptide(L)'
;MRELGWSENQTILFEYRWAEGWSERYSEIAAEFAKLRVDLIVTAGAAPVLAVKQAAPEITLVFAIATDPVATGIVSSLAHPGGNATGLSYLGRDLAGKRVELSREVLPGLSRLGIMANRLAPRPMLELQDVQSVSRVFSGAFDPVI
;
A
#
# COMPACT_ATOMS: atom_id res chain seq x y z
N MET A 1 -8.11 12.95 -16.68
CA MET A 1 -9.00 12.11 -17.51
C MET A 1 -9.46 12.83 -18.77
N ARG A 2 -10.15 13.99 -18.68
CA ARG A 2 -10.57 14.74 -19.89
C ARG A 2 -9.41 15.16 -20.79
N GLU A 3 -8.26 15.52 -20.22
CA GLU A 3 -7.03 15.84 -20.98
C GLU A 3 -6.45 14.66 -21.75
N LEU A 4 -6.75 13.42 -21.33
CA LEU A 4 -6.39 12.18 -22.05
C LEU A 4 -7.54 11.70 -22.96
N GLY A 5 -8.61 12.49 -23.11
CA GLY A 5 -9.79 12.14 -23.89
C GLY A 5 -10.71 11.12 -23.22
N TRP A 6 -10.51 10.83 -21.93
CA TRP A 6 -11.33 9.85 -21.21
C TRP A 6 -12.54 10.49 -20.53
N SER A 7 -13.73 10.00 -20.87
CA SER A 7 -15.01 10.33 -20.25
C SER A 7 -15.77 9.08 -19.81
N GLU A 8 -16.30 9.14 -18.59
CA GLU A 8 -17.12 8.08 -18.01
C GLU A 8 -18.42 7.87 -18.84
N ASN A 9 -18.83 6.62 -19.00
CA ASN A 9 -19.99 6.18 -19.79
C ASN A 9 -19.93 6.52 -21.29
N GLN A 10 -18.76 6.94 -21.78
CA GLN A 10 -18.51 7.20 -23.20
C GLN A 10 -17.29 6.44 -23.68
N THR A 11 -16.15 6.61 -23.00
CA THR A 11 -14.89 5.94 -23.35
C THR A 11 -14.41 4.98 -22.27
N ILE A 12 -14.86 5.14 -21.03
CA ILE A 12 -14.52 4.27 -19.89
C ILE A 12 -15.79 3.97 -19.09
N LEU A 13 -15.94 2.71 -18.69
CA LEU A 13 -16.92 2.27 -17.70
C LEU A 13 -16.18 1.89 -16.41
N PHE A 14 -16.70 2.32 -15.25
CA PHE A 14 -16.13 1.94 -13.96
C PHE A 14 -17.03 0.93 -13.25
N GLU A 15 -16.43 -0.19 -12.87
CA GLU A 15 -17.04 -1.18 -11.99
C GLU A 15 -16.36 -1.10 -10.62
N TYR A 16 -17.14 -0.75 -9.59
CA TYR A 16 -16.62 -0.61 -8.23
C TYR A 16 -17.07 -1.79 -7.37
N ARG A 17 -16.16 -2.29 -6.54
CA ARG A 17 -16.44 -3.27 -5.50
C ARG A 17 -15.68 -2.91 -4.24
N TRP A 18 -16.31 -3.12 -3.09
CA TRP A 18 -15.72 -2.85 -1.78
C TRP A 18 -15.80 -4.12 -0.96
N ALA A 19 -14.70 -4.51 -0.33
CA ALA A 19 -14.66 -5.65 0.57
C ALA A 19 -15.31 -5.35 1.94
N GLU A 20 -15.61 -4.08 2.23
CA GLU A 20 -16.26 -3.63 3.48
C GLU A 20 -15.57 -4.14 4.76
N GLY A 21 -14.25 -4.33 4.71
CA GLY A 21 -13.44 -4.83 5.83
C GLY A 21 -13.31 -6.36 5.91
N TRP A 22 -14.02 -7.11 5.07
CA TRP A 22 -14.02 -8.57 5.05
C TRP A 22 -12.98 -9.09 4.06
N SER A 23 -11.92 -9.72 4.57
CA SER A 23 -10.79 -10.14 3.72
C SER A 23 -11.17 -11.27 2.75
N GLU A 24 -12.17 -12.07 3.10
CA GLU A 24 -12.67 -13.18 2.30
C GLU A 24 -13.30 -12.70 1.00
N ARG A 25 -13.87 -11.48 1.00
CA ARG A 25 -14.55 -10.89 -0.17
C ARG A 25 -13.60 -10.53 -1.30
N TYR A 26 -12.29 -10.38 -1.05
CA TYR A 26 -11.35 -10.02 -2.11
C TYR A 26 -11.29 -11.08 -3.23
N SER A 27 -11.35 -12.37 -2.86
CA SER A 27 -11.34 -13.47 -3.84
C SER A 27 -12.62 -13.50 -4.66
N GLU A 28 -13.77 -13.25 -4.03
CA GLU A 28 -15.07 -13.17 -4.70
C GLU A 28 -15.11 -12.00 -5.69
N ILE A 29 -14.70 -10.81 -5.25
CA ILE A 29 -14.61 -9.60 -6.08
C ILE A 29 -13.68 -9.81 -7.28
N ALA A 30 -12.51 -10.43 -7.06
CA ALA A 30 -11.58 -10.70 -8.15
C ALA A 30 -12.19 -11.67 -9.19
N ALA A 31 -12.91 -12.69 -8.73
CA ALA A 31 -13.63 -13.62 -9.62
C ALA A 31 -14.80 -12.95 -10.37
N GLU A 32 -15.50 -11.99 -9.74
CA GLU A 32 -16.51 -11.18 -10.43
C GLU A 32 -15.91 -10.36 -11.57
N PHE A 33 -14.80 -9.65 -11.32
CA PHE A 33 -14.13 -8.88 -12.36
C PHE A 33 -13.58 -9.76 -13.49
N ALA A 34 -13.08 -10.96 -13.17
CA ALA A 34 -12.70 -11.94 -14.19
C ALA A 34 -13.88 -12.32 -15.10
N LYS A 35 -15.06 -12.55 -14.52
CA LYS A 35 -16.29 -12.89 -15.27
C LYS A 35 -16.81 -11.72 -16.09
N LEU A 36 -16.69 -10.49 -15.57
CA LEU A 36 -17.07 -9.26 -16.28
C LEU A 36 -16.12 -8.94 -17.45
N ARG A 37 -14.95 -9.59 -17.52
CA ARG A 37 -13.92 -9.37 -18.54
C ARG A 37 -13.51 -7.90 -18.65
N VAL A 38 -13.24 -7.29 -17.51
CA VAL A 38 -12.71 -5.92 -17.46
C VAL A 38 -11.32 -5.86 -18.09
N ASP A 39 -10.97 -4.74 -18.72
CA ASP A 39 -9.66 -4.56 -19.35
C ASP A 39 -8.53 -4.39 -18.33
N LEU A 40 -8.85 -3.81 -17.17
CA LEU A 40 -7.89 -3.47 -16.12
C LEU A 40 -8.58 -3.44 -14.75
N ILE A 41 -7.86 -3.92 -13.72
CA ILE A 41 -8.33 -3.87 -12.33
C ILE A 41 -7.44 -2.91 -11.53
N VAL A 42 -8.06 -1.96 -10.83
CA VAL A 42 -7.37 -1.08 -9.87
C VAL A 42 -7.63 -1.56 -8.45
N THR A 43 -6.57 -1.70 -7.65
CA THR A 43 -6.65 -2.16 -6.24
C THR A 43 -5.97 -1.19 -5.28
N ALA A 44 -6.33 -1.27 -4.00
CA ALA A 44 -5.63 -0.56 -2.92
C ALA A 44 -5.24 -1.54 -1.81
N GLY A 45 -3.94 -1.67 -1.52
CA GLY A 45 -3.41 -2.62 -0.54
C GLY A 45 -3.03 -3.99 -1.11
N ALA A 46 -2.32 -4.78 -0.30
CA ALA A 46 -1.71 -6.03 -0.76
C ALA A 46 -2.70 -7.21 -0.90
N ALA A 47 -3.68 -7.32 0.00
CA ALA A 47 -4.67 -8.40 -0.03
C ALA A 47 -5.48 -8.47 -1.35
N PRO A 48 -6.08 -7.37 -1.86
CA PRO A 48 -6.77 -7.42 -3.15
C PRO A 48 -5.85 -7.71 -4.33
N VAL A 49 -4.59 -7.27 -4.28
CA VAL A 49 -3.59 -7.61 -5.32
C VAL A 49 -3.38 -9.12 -5.41
N LEU A 50 -3.18 -9.79 -4.28
CA LEU A 50 -2.98 -11.24 -4.24
C LEU A 50 -4.21 -12.00 -4.76
N ALA A 51 -5.41 -11.56 -4.37
CA ALA A 51 -6.66 -12.14 -4.85
C ALA A 51 -6.81 -12.02 -6.38
N VAL A 52 -6.48 -10.86 -6.95
CA VAL A 52 -6.49 -10.64 -8.41
C VAL A 52 -5.45 -11.50 -9.11
N LYS A 53 -4.20 -11.55 -8.61
CA LYS A 53 -3.16 -12.41 -9.19
C LYS A 53 -3.55 -13.90 -9.20
N GLN A 54 -4.38 -14.34 -8.26
CA GLN A 54 -4.87 -15.71 -8.20
C GLN A 54 -6.09 -15.98 -9.11
N ALA A 55 -7.09 -15.10 -9.08
CA ALA A 55 -8.37 -15.32 -9.75
C ALA A 55 -8.46 -14.74 -11.17
N ALA A 56 -7.63 -13.74 -11.48
CA ALA A 56 -7.60 -13.04 -12.76
C ALA A 56 -6.15 -12.76 -13.22
N PRO A 57 -5.28 -13.79 -13.32
CA PRO A 57 -3.85 -13.61 -13.57
C PRO A 57 -3.51 -12.96 -14.91
N GLU A 58 -4.44 -12.97 -15.88
CA GLU A 58 -4.23 -12.41 -17.23
C GLU A 58 -4.67 -10.94 -17.35
N ILE A 59 -5.44 -10.41 -16.39
CA ILE A 59 -5.96 -9.03 -16.44
C ILE A 59 -4.88 -8.08 -15.94
N THR A 60 -4.69 -6.93 -16.60
CA THR A 60 -3.75 -5.91 -16.15
C THR A 60 -4.14 -5.40 -14.75
N LEU A 61 -3.20 -5.45 -13.81
CA LEU A 61 -3.41 -5.04 -12.43
C LEU A 61 -2.66 -3.73 -12.16
N VAL A 62 -3.40 -2.70 -11.72
CA VAL A 62 -2.82 -1.45 -11.22
C VAL A 62 -3.07 -1.33 -9.71
N PHE A 63 -2.03 -1.31 -8.90
CA PHE A 63 -2.17 -0.98 -7.48
C PHE A 63 -2.05 0.53 -7.27
N ALA A 64 -3.11 1.15 -6.77
CA ALA A 64 -3.11 2.58 -6.44
C ALA A 64 -2.22 2.90 -5.23
N ILE A 65 -2.08 1.95 -4.29
CA ILE A 65 -1.24 2.07 -3.11
C ILE A 65 -0.70 0.68 -2.73
N ALA A 66 0.61 0.48 -2.80
CA ALA A 66 1.31 -0.68 -2.25
C ALA A 66 2.50 -0.21 -1.39
N THR A 67 2.66 -0.72 -0.17
CA THR A 67 3.74 -0.25 0.73
C THR A 67 5.13 -0.70 0.28
N ASP A 68 5.27 -1.95 -0.15
CA ASP A 68 6.52 -2.44 -0.73
C ASP A 68 6.18 -3.52 -1.76
N PRO A 69 5.86 -3.14 -3.01
CA PRO A 69 5.43 -4.09 -4.02
C PRO A 69 6.56 -5.06 -4.44
N VAL A 70 7.83 -4.73 -4.19
CA VAL A 70 8.97 -5.61 -4.44
C VAL A 70 9.10 -6.65 -3.32
N ALA A 71 9.17 -6.23 -2.06
CA ALA A 71 9.32 -7.15 -0.93
C ALA A 71 8.11 -8.10 -0.78
N THR A 72 6.92 -7.67 -1.20
CA THR A 72 5.71 -8.51 -1.23
C THR A 72 5.60 -9.40 -2.47
N GLY A 73 6.54 -9.33 -3.42
CA GLY A 73 6.52 -10.14 -4.65
C GLY A 73 5.39 -9.77 -5.62
N ILE A 74 4.81 -8.58 -5.48
CA ILE A 74 3.81 -8.07 -6.42
C ILE A 74 4.47 -7.80 -7.77
N VAL A 75 5.65 -7.14 -7.75
CA VAL A 75 6.49 -6.82 -8.90
C VAL A 75 7.94 -7.25 -8.65
N SER A 76 8.72 -7.49 -9.71
CA SER A 76 10.14 -7.86 -9.57
C SER A 76 11.05 -6.68 -9.26
N SER A 77 10.73 -5.49 -9.77
CA SER A 77 11.41 -4.23 -9.45
C SER A 77 10.48 -3.03 -9.68
N LEU A 78 10.80 -1.88 -9.08
CA LEU A 78 10.01 -0.66 -9.27
C LEU A 78 10.15 -0.08 -10.69
N ALA A 79 11.35 -0.16 -11.28
CA ALA A 79 11.60 0.35 -12.62
C ALA A 79 11.07 -0.58 -13.72
N HIS A 80 11.12 -1.89 -13.49
CA HIS A 80 10.72 -2.93 -14.43
C HIS A 80 9.91 -4.00 -13.69
N PRO A 81 8.57 -3.89 -13.66
CA PRO A 81 7.74 -4.77 -12.84
C PRO A 81 7.76 -6.26 -13.19
N GLY A 82 8.09 -6.61 -14.44
CA GLY A 82 8.31 -7.99 -14.88
C GLY A 82 7.06 -8.85 -15.09
N GLY A 83 5.87 -8.25 -15.15
CA GLY A 83 4.60 -8.95 -15.37
C GLY A 83 3.46 -7.99 -15.71
N ASN A 84 2.21 -8.42 -15.49
CA ASN A 84 0.99 -7.64 -15.73
C ASN A 84 0.58 -6.72 -14.57
N ALA A 85 1.40 -6.62 -13.52
CA ALA A 85 1.16 -5.76 -12.37
C ALA A 85 2.04 -4.50 -12.42
N THR A 86 1.46 -3.33 -12.17
CA THR A 86 2.15 -2.04 -12.04
C THR A 86 1.40 -1.13 -11.07
N GLY A 87 1.94 0.05 -10.75
CA GLY A 87 1.22 1.00 -9.90
C GLY A 87 2.12 1.91 -9.09
N LEU A 88 1.60 2.37 -7.95
CA LEU A 88 2.25 3.33 -7.08
C LEU A 88 2.75 2.65 -5.79
N SER A 89 4.04 2.82 -5.52
CA SER A 89 4.63 2.47 -4.23
C SER A 89 4.42 3.59 -3.22
N TYR A 90 4.14 3.23 -1.97
CA TYR A 90 3.97 4.15 -0.85
C TYR A 90 5.24 4.17 0.00
N LEU A 91 5.99 5.28 -0.09
CA LEU A 91 7.26 5.53 0.61
C LEU A 91 7.10 5.85 2.12
N GLY A 92 6.07 5.28 2.76
CA GLY A 92 5.82 5.51 4.18
C GLY A 92 7.02 5.14 5.05
N ARG A 93 7.60 3.97 4.79
CA ARG A 93 8.76 3.44 5.53
C ARG A 93 10.00 4.29 5.38
N ASP A 94 10.34 4.67 4.14
CA ASP A 94 11.53 5.49 3.84
C ASP A 94 11.49 6.84 4.55
N LEU A 95 10.28 7.37 4.76
CA LEU A 95 10.05 8.65 5.43
C LEU A 95 9.91 8.52 6.96
N ALA A 96 9.98 7.33 7.54
CA ALA A 96 9.79 7.12 8.98
C ALA A 96 10.80 7.89 9.83
N GLY A 97 12.08 7.82 9.46
CA GLY A 97 13.12 8.59 10.14
C GLY A 97 12.92 10.11 10.02
N LYS A 98 12.54 10.59 8.82
CA LYS A 98 12.30 12.03 8.62
C LYS A 98 11.10 12.54 9.42
N ARG A 99 10.06 11.72 9.62
CA ARG A 99 8.94 12.07 10.51
C ARG A 99 9.39 12.25 11.96
N VAL A 100 10.31 11.43 12.45
CA VAL A 100 10.88 11.58 13.80
C VAL A 100 11.73 12.86 13.88
N GLU A 101 12.57 13.11 12.88
CA GLU A 101 13.41 14.31 12.79
C GLU A 101 12.55 15.58 12.80
N LEU A 102 11.55 15.67 11.91
CA LEU A 102 10.61 16.79 11.83
C LEU A 102 9.84 16.99 13.14
N SER A 103 9.48 15.92 13.84
CA SER A 103 8.80 16.02 15.14
C SER A 103 9.67 16.74 16.19
N ARG A 104 11.00 16.57 16.14
CA ARG A 104 11.93 17.28 17.03
C ARG A 104 12.19 18.72 16.60
N GLU A 105 12.21 18.99 15.30
CA GLU A 105 12.32 20.36 14.78
C GLU A 105 11.11 21.21 15.20
N VAL A 106 9.91 20.65 15.07
CA VAL A 106 8.66 21.33 15.44
C VAL A 106 8.49 21.44 16.97
N LEU A 107 8.96 20.44 17.72
CA LEU A 107 8.89 20.40 19.19
C LEU A 107 10.30 20.20 19.80
N PRO A 108 11.06 21.29 20.01
CA PRO A 108 12.46 21.21 20.47
C PRO A 108 12.66 20.54 21.83
N GLY A 109 11.60 20.48 22.66
CA GLY A 109 11.59 19.82 23.98
C GLY A 109 11.08 18.37 23.96
N LEU A 110 10.84 17.77 22.79
CA LEU A 110 10.30 16.43 22.67
C LEU A 110 11.29 15.38 23.20
N SER A 111 10.95 14.77 24.33
CA SER A 111 11.77 13.75 25.02
C SER A 111 11.24 12.32 24.86
N ARG A 112 9.95 12.18 24.50
CA ARG A 112 9.27 10.88 24.32
C ARG A 112 8.28 10.98 23.16
N LEU A 113 8.22 9.94 22.32
CA LEU A 113 7.24 9.81 21.25
C LEU A 113 6.51 8.47 21.40
N GLY A 114 5.20 8.52 21.65
CA GLY A 114 4.35 7.33 21.66
C GLY A 114 3.97 6.92 20.25
N ILE A 115 4.04 5.61 19.94
CA ILE A 115 3.66 5.07 18.63
C ILE A 115 2.65 3.96 18.84
N MET A 116 1.45 4.15 18.29
CA MET A 116 0.41 3.13 18.29
C MET A 116 0.43 2.38 16.96
N ALA A 117 0.55 1.06 17.00
CA ALA A 117 0.60 0.21 15.82
C ALA A 117 -0.32 -1.01 15.97
N ASN A 118 -1.03 -1.36 14.88
CA ASN A 118 -1.77 -2.62 14.82
C ASN A 118 -0.79 -3.78 14.61
N ARG A 119 -0.58 -4.60 15.65
CA ARG A 119 0.33 -5.75 15.62
C ARG A 119 -0.06 -6.82 14.60
N LEU A 120 -1.33 -6.90 14.22
CA LEU A 120 -1.83 -7.87 13.24
C LEU A 120 -1.61 -7.41 11.80
N ALA A 121 -1.20 -6.15 11.60
CA ALA A 121 -0.89 -5.61 10.28
C ALA A 121 0.63 -5.63 10.05
N PRO A 122 1.13 -6.30 8.99
CA PRO A 122 2.57 -6.32 8.70
C PRO A 122 3.18 -4.93 8.48
N ARG A 123 2.44 -4.01 7.87
CA ARG A 123 2.97 -2.70 7.45
C ARG A 123 3.31 -1.77 8.63
N PRO A 124 2.40 -1.50 9.60
CA PRO A 124 2.73 -0.68 10.77
C PRO A 124 3.88 -1.25 11.61
N MET A 125 4.03 -2.58 11.64
CA MET A 125 5.11 -3.23 12.38
C MET A 125 6.48 -3.04 11.74
N LEU A 126 6.56 -3.05 10.40
CA LEU A 126 7.81 -2.73 9.68
C LEU A 126 8.20 -1.27 9.87
N GLU A 127 7.22 -0.35 9.81
CA GLU A 127 7.45 1.07 10.05
C GLU A 127 7.91 1.33 11.50
N LEU A 128 7.34 0.63 12.48
CA LEU A 128 7.78 0.72 13.87
C LEU A 128 9.24 0.28 14.05
N GLN A 129 9.69 -0.77 13.36
CA GLN A 129 11.09 -1.20 13.38
C GLN A 129 12.01 -0.12 12.78
N ASP A 130 11.61 0.52 11.68
CA ASP A 130 12.39 1.59 11.06
C ASP A 130 12.50 2.79 12.01
N VAL A 131 11.38 3.22 12.63
CA VAL A 131 11.39 4.28 13.64
C VAL A 131 12.29 3.92 14.82
N GLN A 132 12.22 2.67 15.32
CA GLN A 132 13.08 2.20 16.40
C GLN A 132 14.57 2.21 16.01
N SER A 133 14.91 1.82 14.78
CA SER A 133 16.31 1.82 14.32
C SER A 133 16.89 3.24 14.26
N VAL A 134 16.13 4.19 13.73
CA VAL A 134 16.53 5.60 13.63
C VAL A 134 16.60 6.22 15.03
N SER A 135 15.66 5.88 15.90
CA SER A 135 15.66 6.38 17.28
C SER A 135 16.87 5.96 18.12
N ARG A 136 17.44 4.78 17.88
CA ARG A 136 18.65 4.33 18.59
C ARG A 136 19.90 5.13 18.22
N VAL A 137 19.94 5.68 17.00
CA VAL A 137 21.00 6.58 16.55
C VAL A 137 20.89 7.97 17.21
N PHE A 138 19.68 8.34 17.64
CA PHE A 138 19.39 9.62 18.28
C PHE A 138 19.09 9.41 19.77
N SER A 139 20.13 9.51 20.61
CA SER A 139 20.08 9.29 22.06
C SER A 139 18.92 10.01 22.77
N GLY A 140 17.81 9.30 22.94
CA GLY A 140 16.62 9.67 23.69
C GLY A 140 15.79 8.39 23.84
N ALA A 141 15.24 8.10 25.02
CA ALA A 141 14.55 6.83 25.26
C ALA A 141 13.22 6.80 24.50
N PHE A 142 13.18 6.06 23.39
CA PHE A 142 11.94 5.73 22.69
C PHE A 142 11.35 4.48 23.34
N ASP A 143 10.52 4.68 24.35
CA ASP A 143 9.68 3.62 24.87
C ASP A 143 8.39 3.57 24.04
N PRO A 144 8.19 2.53 23.21
CA PRO A 144 6.90 2.32 22.57
C PRO A 144 5.86 2.03 23.66
N VAL A 145 4.87 2.91 23.80
CA VAL A 145 3.68 2.64 24.59
C VAL A 145 2.81 1.73 23.74
N ILE A 146 2.82 0.43 24.05
CA ILE A 146 2.03 -0.60 23.34
C ILE A 146 0.69 -0.84 24.01
#